data_AF-A0A821KFS6-F1
#
_entry.id   AF-A0A821KFS6-F1
#
_cell.length_a   1.000
_cell.length_b   1.000
_cell.length_c   1.000
_cell.angle_alpha   90.00
_cell.angle_beta   90.00
_cell.angle_gamma   90.00
#
_symmetry.space_group_name_H-M   'P 1'
#
loop_
_entity.id
_entity.type
_entity.pdbx_description
1 polymer ?
#
loop_
_entity_poly.entity_id
_entity_poly.type
_entity_poly.pdbx_seq_one_letter_code
_entity_poly.pdbx_strand_id
1 'polypeptide(L)' 'MYWLTIATSFAILSLLIIADDPCRYQTEKGVIDISSLARTDDKAKYPDKAPATGSGYKYSYNPCKPFTELPSCQGVAACQ' A
#
# COMPACT_ATOMS: atom_id res chain seq x y z
N MET A 1 -7.80 -30.04 39.14
CA MET A 1 -8.86 -29.30 38.42
C MET A 1 -8.79 -27.85 38.92
N TYR A 2 -7.96 -26.96 38.35
CA TYR A 2 -8.37 -25.91 37.40
C TYR A 2 -7.15 -25.26 36.69
N TRP A 3 -6.02 -25.96 36.58
CA TRP A 3 -4.76 -25.39 36.07
C TRP A 3 -4.48 -25.65 34.58
N LEU A 4 -5.49 -26.08 33.81
CA LEU A 4 -5.29 -26.45 32.40
C LEU A 4 -6.17 -25.67 31.40
N THR A 5 -6.70 -24.51 31.79
CA THR A 5 -7.56 -23.68 30.92
C THR A 5 -7.00 -22.30 30.60
N ILE A 6 -5.78 -21.97 31.02
CA ILE A 6 -5.18 -20.64 30.72
C ILE A 6 -4.28 -20.68 29.47
N ALA A 7 -3.95 -21.86 28.93
CA ALA A 7 -3.05 -21.97 27.79
C ALA A 7 -3.73 -21.77 26.42
N THR A 8 -5.05 -21.85 26.33
CA THR A 8 -5.78 -21.83 25.03
C THR A 8 -6.31 -20.46 24.60
N SER A 9 -6.22 -19.42 25.44
CA SER A 9 -6.69 -18.08 25.07
C SER A 9 -5.62 -17.18 24.44
N PHE A 10 -4.35 -17.57 24.43
CA PHE A 10 -3.27 -16.76 23.83
C PHE A 10 -2.90 -17.16 22.39
N ALA A 11 -3.43 -18.27 21.88
CA ALA A 11 -3.14 -18.76 20.53
C ALA A 11 -4.13 -18.29 19.45
N ILE A 12 -5.13 -17.45 19.79
CA ILE A 12 -5.95 -16.72 18.80
C ILE A 12 -5.34 -15.34 18.50
N LEU A 13 -4.13 -15.06 18.99
CA LEU A 13 -3.38 -13.85 18.65
C LEU A 13 -2.49 -14.04 17.39
N SER A 14 -2.60 -15.19 16.72
CA SER A 14 -1.65 -15.63 15.69
C SER A 14 -2.14 -15.55 14.23
N LEU A 15 -3.29 -14.91 13.95
CA LEU A 15 -3.88 -14.92 12.60
C LEU A 15 -4.48 -13.59 12.12
N LEU A 16 -4.09 -12.48 12.74
CA LEU A 16 -4.13 -11.18 12.09
C LEU A 16 -2.73 -10.88 11.56
N ILE A 17 -2.28 -11.66 10.58
CA ILE A 17 -1.51 -11.03 9.50
C ILE A 17 -2.53 -10.12 8.84
N ILE A 18 -2.75 -8.95 9.44
CA ILE A 18 -3.44 -7.87 8.75
C ILE A 18 -2.54 -7.68 7.54
N ALA A 19 -3.03 -8.08 6.36
CA ALA A 19 -2.53 -7.50 5.14
C ALA A 19 -2.77 -6.01 5.34
N ASP A 20 -1.75 -5.32 5.87
CA ASP A 20 -1.85 -3.91 6.17
C ASP A 20 -2.15 -3.28 4.83
N ASP A 21 -3.36 -2.75 4.68
CA ASP A 21 -3.77 -2.16 3.42
C ASP A 21 -2.78 -1.02 3.20
N PRO A 22 -1.93 -1.05 2.16
CA PRO A 22 -0.88 -0.06 1.98
C PRO A 22 -1.44 1.37 1.81
N CYS A 23 -2.75 1.51 1.68
CA CYS A 23 -3.48 2.77 1.65
C CYS A 23 -4.07 3.23 2.97
N ARG A 24 -4.06 2.43 4.04
CA ARG A 24 -4.70 2.76 5.30
C ARG A 24 -3.69 2.72 6.42
N TYR A 25 -3.72 3.76 7.26
CA TYR A 25 -2.88 3.84 8.45
C TYR A 25 -3.74 4.20 9.66
N GLN A 26 -3.69 3.34 10.69
CA GLN A 26 -4.45 3.53 11.93
C GLN A 26 -3.60 4.32 12.94
N THR A 27 -4.18 5.38 13.49
CA THR A 27 -3.63 6.14 14.60
C THR A 27 -4.57 6.11 15.81
N GLU A 28 -4.11 6.62 16.95
CA GLU A 28 -4.96 6.83 18.14
C GLU A 28 -6.11 7.82 17.89
N LYS A 29 -5.97 8.68 16.86
CA LYS A 29 -6.94 9.73 16.51
C LYS A 29 -7.89 9.34 15.38
N GLY A 30 -7.73 8.15 14.80
CA GLY A 30 -8.54 7.68 13.67
C GLY A 30 -7.71 7.08 12.54
N VAL A 31 -8.37 6.88 11.39
CA VAL A 31 -7.78 6.23 10.21
C VAL A 31 -7.45 7.27 9.15
N ILE A 32 -6.22 7.24 8.66
CA ILE A 32 -5.83 7.91 7.43
C ILE A 32 -6.03 6.91 6.30
N ASP A 33 -6.92 7.22 5.37
CA ASP A 33 -7.24 6.37 4.22
C ASP A 33 -6.97 7.15 2.92
N ILE A 34 -5.95 6.70 2.18
CA ILE A 34 -5.55 7.28 0.89
C ILE A 34 -5.95 6.40 -0.30
N SER A 35 -6.86 5.43 -0.11
CA SER A 35 -7.34 4.53 -1.17
C SER A 35 -7.94 5.23 -2.38
N SER A 36 -8.53 6.41 -2.18
CA SER A 36 -9.05 7.25 -3.27
C SER A 36 -7.97 7.78 -4.24
N LEU A 37 -6.70 7.79 -3.80
CA LEU A 37 -5.55 8.21 -4.60
C LEU A 37 -4.97 7.07 -5.43
N ALA A 38 -5.33 5.81 -5.16
CA ALA A 38 -4.91 4.67 -5.95
C ALA A 38 -5.80 4.46 -7.17
N ARG A 39 -5.26 3.77 -8.18
CA ARG A 39 -6.03 3.09 -9.24
C ARG A 39 -5.81 1.58 -9.15
N THR A 40 -6.80 0.82 -9.62
CA THR A 40 -6.79 -0.65 -9.63
C THR A 40 -6.76 -1.26 -11.04
N ASP A 41 -6.71 -0.43 -12.09
CA ASP A 41 -6.74 -0.85 -13.49
C ASP A 41 -5.35 -1.05 -14.11
N ASP A 42 -4.36 -1.40 -13.27
CA ASP A 42 -2.94 -1.60 -13.64
C ASP A 42 -2.28 -0.39 -14.33
N LYS A 43 -2.84 0.82 -14.12
CA LYS A 43 -2.32 2.09 -14.65
C LYS A 43 -1.88 3.04 -13.55
N ALA A 44 -0.90 3.88 -13.86
CA ALA A 44 -0.52 4.98 -12.99
C ALA A 44 -1.71 5.94 -12.76
N LYS A 45 -1.96 6.32 -11.49
CA LYS A 45 -2.89 7.41 -11.17
C LYS A 45 -2.38 8.74 -11.69
N TYR A 46 -1.07 8.95 -11.57
CA TYR A 46 -0.38 10.17 -11.94
C TYR A 46 0.69 9.83 -12.98
N PRO A 47 0.34 9.74 -14.27
CA PRO A 47 1.31 9.48 -15.31
C PRO A 47 2.11 10.74 -15.65
N ASP A 48 3.36 10.55 -16.11
CA ASP A 48 4.14 11.55 -16.84
C ASP A 48 4.37 12.90 -16.12
N LYS A 49 4.44 12.90 -14.79
CA LYS A 49 4.65 14.11 -14.01
C LYS A 49 6.10 14.57 -14.08
N ALA A 50 6.32 15.75 -14.67
CA ALA A 50 7.62 16.41 -14.63
C ALA A 50 7.84 17.10 -13.27
N PRO A 51 9.04 17.02 -12.69
CA PRO A 51 9.37 17.78 -11.50
C PRO A 51 9.42 19.28 -11.80
N ALA A 52 9.01 20.10 -10.83
CA ALA A 52 8.95 21.55 -10.96
C ALA A 52 10.31 22.19 -11.28
N THR A 53 11.41 21.50 -10.96
CA THR A 53 12.79 21.95 -11.19
C THR A 53 13.29 21.71 -12.62
N GLY A 54 12.50 21.09 -13.51
CA GLY A 54 12.76 21.08 -14.95
C GLY A 54 13.81 20.08 -15.44
N SER A 55 14.02 18.96 -14.75
CA SER A 55 15.06 17.97 -15.09
C SER A 55 14.85 17.20 -16.41
N GLY A 56 13.82 17.50 -17.21
CA GLY A 56 13.48 16.79 -18.45
C GLY A 56 12.89 15.38 -18.26
N TYR A 57 13.19 14.73 -17.14
CA TYR A 57 12.58 13.46 -16.73
C TYR A 57 11.12 13.63 -16.31
N LYS A 58 10.33 12.59 -16.55
CA LYS A 58 8.96 12.47 -16.07
C LYS A 58 8.89 11.31 -15.09
N TYR A 59 7.82 11.28 -14.30
CA TYR A 59 7.59 10.19 -13.37
C TYR A 59 6.12 9.79 -13.40
N SER A 60 5.89 8.50 -13.48
CA SER A 60 4.58 7.89 -13.34
C SER A 60 4.49 7.21 -11.98
N TYR A 61 3.39 7.38 -11.24
CA TYR A 61 3.20 6.72 -9.95
C TYR A 61 1.74 6.39 -9.63
N ASN A 62 1.56 5.33 -8.84
CA ASN A 62 0.29 4.87 -8.33
C ASN A 62 0.43 4.55 -6.83
N PRO A 63 -0.15 5.34 -5.93
CA PRO A 63 -0.15 5.01 -4.50
C PRO A 63 -0.78 3.65 -4.25
N CYS A 64 -0.18 2.89 -3.32
CA CYS A 64 -0.67 1.62 -2.75
C CYS A 64 -0.86 0.42 -3.68
N LYS A 65 -1.07 0.63 -4.98
CA LYS A 65 -1.30 -0.42 -5.96
C LYS A 65 -0.21 -0.38 -7.01
N PRO A 66 0.40 -1.52 -7.35
CA PRO A 66 1.36 -1.56 -8.44
C PRO A 66 0.68 -1.22 -9.76
N PHE A 67 1.48 -0.75 -10.72
CA PHE A 67 1.07 -0.57 -12.10
C PHE A 67 2.17 -1.06 -13.04
N THR A 68 1.80 -1.25 -14.31
CA THR A 68 2.73 -1.60 -15.37
C THR A 68 2.64 -0.58 -16.50
N GLU A 69 3.79 -0.05 -16.91
CA GLU A 69 3.92 0.94 -17.97
C GLU A 69 5.24 0.71 -18.71
N LEU A 70 5.20 0.64 -20.03
CA LEU A 70 6.36 0.28 -20.86
C LEU A 70 6.99 -1.09 -20.45
N PRO A 71 7.94 -1.62 -21.21
CA PRO A 71 8.65 -2.82 -20.80
C PRO A 71 9.54 -2.64 -19.55
N SER A 72 9.94 -1.41 -19.24
CA SER A 72 10.90 -1.07 -18.18
C SER A 72 10.26 -0.93 -16.79
N CYS A 73 8.95 -0.72 -16.69
CA CYS A 73 8.27 -0.53 -15.41
C CYS A 73 7.13 -1.53 -15.26
N GLN A 74 7.44 -2.67 -14.63
CA GLN A 74 6.51 -3.79 -14.45
C GLN A 74 6.21 -4.00 -12.97
N GLY A 75 4.93 -3.89 -12.60
CA GLY A 75 4.49 -4.12 -11.22
C GLY A 75 5.12 -3.16 -10.19
N VAL A 76 5.39 -1.92 -10.58
CA VAL A 76 6.07 -0.93 -9.73
C VAL A 76 5.08 0.06 -9.10
N ALA A 77 5.47 0.72 -8.01
CA ALA A 77 4.69 1.81 -7.42
C ALA A 77 5.02 3.18 -8.05
N ALA A 78 6.22 3.33 -8.60
CA ALA A 78 6.71 4.52 -9.30
C ALA A 78 7.69 4.14 -10.42
N CYS A 79 7.73 4.94 -11.48
CA CYS A 79 8.55 4.78 -12.68
C CYS A 79 9.06 6.15 -13.14
N GLN A 80 10.24 6.21 -13.74
CA GLN A 80 10.86 7.40 -14.35
C GLN A 80 10.86 7.26 -15.88
#